data_AF-A0A935UXY3-F1
#
_entry.id   AF-A0A935UXY3-F1
#
_cell.length_a   1.000
_cell.length_b   1.000
_cell.length_c   1.000
_cell.angle_alpha   90.00
_cell.angle_beta   90.00
_cell.angle_gamma   90.00
#
_symmetry.space_group_name_H-M   'P 1'
#
loop_
_entity.id
_entity.type
_entity.pdbx_description
1 polymer ?
#
loop_
_entity_poly.entity_id
_entity_poly.type
_entity_poly.pdbx_seq_one_letter_code
_entity_poly.pdbx_strand_id
1 'polypeptide(L)'
;MNKNLLLILLGLAACDPSDDKLPPESLPPGDSGGEAVDEDGDGSPAGEDCDDTDPAVSPSAEERCDGVDNDCDGAVDDDATDATAWTTDADGDGYGAGTPTLACEPPEGTVSQDGDCDDADARYNPGAEETDCADPNDYNCDGSTGFADTDGDGFAACQECDDADGAVNPDATEVCDGLDNNCDGITDGADAADAQTVYADTDGDSYGDADFPLVTCERPEGYAERALDCDDGDGAVNPDATEVCDGLDNNCDGATDEDTAADANTYYADRDGDGHGDADYALAACEAPTGYVATHEDCDDGDGAVSPDGVEVCDEVDNDCDGTVDEPDAADAASFYDDTDGDGYGDPDALSLACEAPSGAVADNTDCDDAVININPGAAEACDGLDNNCDGDIDDGVLGSGLACPASSCADILADQPGAPSGDYNLEHDGVVSVVECDMDEGCAVVVNEDFESGASSAWSLTTTTNCGAFSTILGGYGIIAGGTLTATWDVSATPTPRPWSPWRTSSSTLGTARRPAPP
;
A
#
# COMPACT_ATOMS: atom_id res chain seq x y z
N MET A 1 -56.33 -17.50 -13.00
CA MET A 1 -57.38 -18.44 -12.52
C MET A 1 -57.42 -18.38 -11.00
N ASN A 2 -58.60 -18.55 -10.39
CA ASN A 2 -58.88 -18.37 -8.95
C ASN A 2 -58.70 -16.92 -8.43
N LYS A 3 -59.28 -16.53 -7.29
CA LYS A 3 -60.71 -16.60 -6.86
C LYS A 3 -60.87 -15.93 -5.48
N ASN A 4 -61.97 -15.19 -5.28
CA ASN A 4 -62.53 -14.75 -3.98
C ASN A 4 -61.64 -13.74 -3.20
N LEU A 5 -62.16 -12.87 -2.32
CA LEU A 5 -63.56 -12.59 -1.92
C LEU A 5 -63.75 -11.08 -1.67
N LEU A 6 -64.88 -10.52 -2.13
CA LEU A 6 -65.33 -9.17 -1.78
C LEU A 6 -65.99 -9.17 -0.39
N LEU A 7 -65.65 -8.20 0.47
CA LEU A 7 -66.32 -8.02 1.78
C LEU A 7 -66.61 -6.54 2.03
N ILE A 8 -67.87 -6.12 1.85
CA ILE A 8 -68.35 -4.76 2.14
C ILE A 8 -68.94 -4.74 3.54
N LEU A 9 -68.57 -3.74 4.36
CA LEU A 9 -68.95 -3.62 5.76
C LEU A 9 -69.91 -2.42 5.95
N LEU A 10 -71.22 -2.65 5.75
CA LEU A 10 -72.24 -1.66 6.10
C LEU A 10 -72.50 -1.64 7.62
N GLY A 11 -72.13 -0.54 8.27
CA GLY A 11 -72.41 -0.28 9.68
C GLY A 11 -73.74 0.46 9.88
N LEU A 12 -74.87 -0.25 9.86
CA LEU A 12 -76.16 0.30 10.24
C LEU A 12 -76.29 0.40 11.77
N ALA A 13 -76.23 1.61 12.31
CA ALA A 13 -76.58 1.88 13.71
C ALA A 13 -78.11 1.93 13.87
N ALA A 14 -78.66 1.12 14.77
CA ALA A 14 -80.08 1.13 15.10
C ALA A 14 -80.31 1.95 16.39
N CYS A 15 -81.32 2.83 16.37
CA CYS A 15 -81.76 3.58 17.54
C CYS A 15 -82.77 2.76 18.37
N ASP A 16 -82.75 2.90 19.70
CA ASP A 16 -83.55 2.12 20.66
C ASP A 16 -84.59 3.02 21.37
N PRO A 17 -85.90 2.88 21.11
CA PRO A 17 -86.93 3.77 21.65
C PRO A 17 -87.60 3.21 22.91
N SER A 18 -87.11 3.55 24.10
CA SER A 18 -87.83 3.32 25.38
C SER A 18 -87.27 4.09 26.58
N ASP A 19 -87.93 5.20 26.98
CA ASP A 19 -88.30 5.40 28.40
C ASP A 19 -89.41 6.48 28.59
N ASP A 20 -90.59 6.05 28.99
CA ASP A 20 -91.77 6.90 29.28
C ASP A 20 -91.67 7.45 30.74
N LYS A 21 -91.48 8.76 30.96
CA LYS A 21 -91.48 9.36 32.32
C LYS A 21 -92.09 10.76 32.44
N LEU A 22 -93.32 10.81 32.96
CA LEU A 22 -94.01 11.95 33.60
C LEU A 22 -94.31 11.62 35.07
N PRO A 23 -94.80 12.55 35.93
CA PRO A 23 -94.84 14.03 35.84
C PRO A 23 -93.79 14.60 36.84
N PRO A 24 -94.00 15.44 37.90
CA PRO A 24 -95.22 15.92 38.60
C PRO A 24 -95.48 17.45 38.53
N GLU A 25 -96.69 17.87 38.91
CA GLU A 25 -97.01 19.29 39.22
C GLU A 25 -96.62 19.69 40.65
N SER A 26 -96.18 20.94 40.87
CA SER A 26 -96.48 21.67 42.13
C SER A 26 -96.24 23.19 42.06
N LEU A 27 -97.30 23.99 42.24
CA LEU A 27 -97.21 25.43 42.51
C LEU A 27 -97.35 25.73 44.02
N PRO A 28 -96.56 26.68 44.55
CA PRO A 28 -97.00 27.55 45.64
C PRO A 28 -96.78 29.05 45.33
N PRO A 29 -97.64 29.98 45.81
CA PRO A 29 -97.59 31.41 45.45
C PRO A 29 -96.75 32.27 46.41
N GLY A 30 -96.12 33.35 45.91
CA GLY A 30 -95.40 34.30 46.78
C GLY A 30 -94.73 35.52 46.12
N ASP A 31 -95.54 36.53 45.75
CA ASP A 31 -95.24 37.98 45.81
C ASP A 31 -93.77 38.47 45.71
N SER A 32 -93.28 38.66 44.47
CA SER A 32 -92.49 39.84 44.08
C SER A 32 -92.44 39.92 42.55
N GLY A 33 -92.43 41.13 41.97
CA GLY A 33 -92.34 41.28 40.51
C GLY A 33 -90.99 40.82 39.98
N GLY A 34 -91.00 39.84 39.08
CA GLY A 34 -89.96 39.65 38.09
C GLY A 34 -90.29 40.47 36.86
N GLU A 35 -89.27 41.08 36.25
CA GLU A 35 -89.35 41.50 34.85
C GLU A 35 -89.47 40.23 33.98
N ALA A 36 -90.05 40.33 32.78
CA ALA A 36 -89.98 39.22 31.83
C ALA A 36 -88.50 39.02 31.51
N VAL A 37 -88.04 37.77 31.62
CA VAL A 37 -86.67 37.42 31.26
C VAL A 37 -86.54 37.29 29.75
N ASP A 38 -85.28 37.38 29.34
CA ASP A 38 -84.67 37.31 28.03
C ASP A 38 -83.46 36.42 28.38
N GLU A 39 -83.62 35.09 28.23
CA GLU A 39 -82.72 34.09 28.84
C GLU A 39 -81.48 33.80 27.97
N ASP A 40 -81.56 34.00 26.65
CA ASP A 40 -80.41 33.90 25.73
C ASP A 40 -79.68 35.24 25.46
N GLY A 41 -80.35 36.39 25.51
CA GLY A 41 -79.78 37.71 25.29
C GLY A 41 -80.02 38.36 23.91
N ASP A 42 -80.95 37.84 23.09
CA ASP A 42 -81.44 38.46 21.85
C ASP A 42 -81.96 39.90 22.06
N GLY A 43 -82.72 40.10 23.15
CA GLY A 43 -83.42 41.35 23.47
C GLY A 43 -84.95 41.27 23.43
N SER A 44 -85.48 40.14 22.97
CA SER A 44 -86.89 39.75 23.05
C SER A 44 -87.16 39.00 24.37
N PRO A 45 -88.27 39.27 25.06
CA PRO A 45 -88.59 38.56 26.30
C PRO A 45 -89.56 37.39 26.09
N ALA A 46 -89.51 36.39 26.98
CA ALA A 46 -90.31 35.16 27.11
C ALA A 46 -91.87 35.21 26.99
N GLY A 47 -92.46 36.33 26.61
CA GLY A 47 -93.89 36.48 26.30
C GLY A 47 -94.19 37.17 24.96
N GLU A 48 -93.15 37.56 24.23
CA GLU A 48 -93.17 38.02 22.83
C GLU A 48 -92.29 37.10 21.97
N ASP A 49 -91.25 36.50 22.56
CA ASP A 49 -90.44 35.40 22.02
C ASP A 49 -91.20 34.06 21.91
N CYS A 50 -90.80 33.21 20.95
CA CYS A 50 -91.34 31.86 20.73
C CYS A 50 -90.39 30.70 21.12
N ASP A 51 -89.07 30.92 21.26
CA ASP A 51 -88.14 30.05 22.02
C ASP A 51 -87.02 30.89 22.67
N ASP A 52 -87.35 31.49 23.84
CA ASP A 52 -86.53 32.27 24.79
C ASP A 52 -85.24 31.56 25.29
N THR A 53 -84.81 30.49 24.62
CA THR A 53 -83.56 29.77 24.87
C THR A 53 -82.64 29.62 23.64
N ASP A 54 -83.04 30.11 22.45
CA ASP A 54 -82.21 30.14 21.24
C ASP A 54 -82.24 31.55 20.57
N PRO A 55 -81.14 32.33 20.63
CA PRO A 55 -81.09 33.72 20.14
C PRO A 55 -81.03 33.83 18.60
N ALA A 56 -81.47 32.78 17.89
CA ALA A 56 -81.79 32.78 16.47
C ALA A 56 -83.31 32.78 16.19
N VAL A 57 -84.14 32.71 17.24
CA VAL A 57 -85.60 32.65 17.19
C VAL A 57 -86.15 33.83 17.99
N SER A 58 -86.64 34.88 17.33
CA SER A 58 -87.28 36.03 17.99
C SER A 58 -88.06 36.91 17.00
N PRO A 59 -89.01 37.77 17.45
CA PRO A 59 -89.73 38.76 16.63
C PRO A 59 -88.91 39.82 15.87
N SER A 60 -87.58 39.65 15.76
CA SER A 60 -86.70 40.46 14.92
C SER A 60 -85.58 39.67 14.21
N ALA A 61 -85.66 38.34 14.22
CA ALA A 61 -84.76 37.46 13.48
C ALA A 61 -84.94 37.56 11.94
N GLU A 62 -84.12 36.83 11.20
CA GLU A 62 -84.26 36.62 9.75
C GLU A 62 -84.58 35.14 9.50
N GLU A 63 -85.73 34.85 8.91
CA GLU A 63 -86.17 33.50 8.50
C GLU A 63 -85.08 32.72 7.74
N ARG A 64 -85.05 31.40 8.00
CA ARG A 64 -84.10 30.41 7.48
C ARG A 64 -84.83 29.18 6.97
N CYS A 65 -84.24 28.49 6.00
CA CYS A 65 -84.71 27.18 5.55
C CYS A 65 -84.31 26.05 6.53
N ASP A 66 -84.66 26.17 7.81
CA ASP A 66 -84.39 25.15 8.84
C ASP A 66 -85.66 24.49 9.43
N GLY A 67 -86.85 25.00 9.09
CA GLY A 67 -88.14 24.48 9.55
C GLY A 67 -88.57 25.00 10.93
N VAL A 68 -87.97 26.08 11.41
CA VAL A 68 -88.36 26.84 12.60
C VAL A 68 -89.00 28.17 12.17
N ASP A 69 -90.04 28.58 12.89
CA ASP A 69 -90.65 29.92 12.87
C ASP A 69 -89.65 30.87 13.55
N ASN A 70 -88.63 31.34 12.83
CA ASN A 70 -87.53 32.13 13.42
C ASN A 70 -88.02 33.53 13.80
N ASP A 71 -88.86 34.17 12.99
CA ASP A 71 -89.37 35.53 13.25
C ASP A 71 -90.66 35.59 14.10
N CYS A 72 -91.15 34.43 14.55
CA CYS A 72 -92.32 34.26 15.43
C CYS A 72 -93.65 34.83 14.87
N ASP A 73 -93.78 35.07 13.56
CA ASP A 73 -95.00 35.50 12.86
C ASP A 73 -96.12 34.44 12.91
N GLY A 74 -95.74 33.15 12.92
CA GLY A 74 -96.65 32.01 12.82
C GLY A 74 -96.68 31.33 11.44
N ALA A 75 -95.85 31.79 10.50
CA ALA A 75 -95.45 31.07 9.30
C ALA A 75 -94.05 30.45 9.51
N VAL A 76 -93.72 29.42 8.73
CA VAL A 76 -92.41 28.74 8.79
C VAL A 76 -91.82 28.83 7.39
N ASP A 77 -90.62 29.39 7.27
CA ASP A 77 -89.83 29.52 6.05
C ASP A 77 -90.40 30.50 4.97
N ASP A 78 -91.43 31.34 5.26
CA ASP A 78 -92.25 32.02 4.22
C ASP A 78 -91.56 33.20 3.48
N ASP A 79 -90.50 33.79 4.05
CA ASP A 79 -89.67 34.84 3.41
C ASP A 79 -88.14 34.58 3.65
N ALA A 80 -87.76 33.29 3.75
CA ALA A 80 -86.43 32.85 4.20
C ALA A 80 -85.25 33.42 3.41
N THR A 81 -84.24 33.91 4.15
CA THR A 81 -83.10 34.67 3.59
C THR A 81 -82.04 33.82 2.89
N ASP A 82 -82.06 32.50 3.08
CA ASP A 82 -81.27 31.50 2.37
C ASP A 82 -82.13 30.57 1.47
N ALA A 83 -83.36 30.98 1.16
CA ALA A 83 -84.22 30.31 0.19
C ALA A 83 -83.51 30.12 -1.16
N THR A 84 -83.62 28.90 -1.70
CA THR A 84 -83.02 28.55 -2.98
C THR A 84 -83.81 29.18 -4.13
N ALA A 85 -83.10 29.63 -5.16
CA ALA A 85 -83.70 30.12 -6.39
C ALA A 85 -84.09 28.94 -7.29
N TRP A 86 -85.38 28.84 -7.61
CA TRP A 86 -85.94 27.79 -8.46
C TRP A 86 -86.49 28.39 -9.77
N THR A 87 -85.98 27.95 -10.92
CA THR A 87 -86.47 28.30 -12.27
C THR A 87 -87.41 27.23 -12.81
N THR A 88 -88.23 27.56 -13.81
CA THR A 88 -89.15 26.56 -14.41
C THR A 88 -88.35 25.60 -15.27
N ASP A 89 -88.64 24.30 -15.13
CA ASP A 89 -88.16 23.21 -15.99
C ASP A 89 -89.38 22.62 -16.68
N ALA A 90 -89.61 23.01 -17.94
CA ALA A 90 -90.84 22.71 -18.67
C ALA A 90 -90.75 21.50 -19.62
N ASP A 91 -89.55 20.96 -19.88
CA ASP A 91 -89.36 19.74 -20.69
C ASP A 91 -88.74 18.54 -19.93
N GLY A 92 -88.08 18.77 -18.80
CA GLY A 92 -87.62 17.77 -17.83
C GLY A 92 -86.15 17.39 -17.92
N ASP A 93 -85.26 18.24 -18.42
CA ASP A 93 -83.83 17.92 -18.59
C ASP A 93 -82.95 18.16 -17.33
N GLY A 94 -83.38 19.01 -16.40
CA GLY A 94 -82.69 19.31 -15.14
C GLY A 94 -82.05 20.71 -15.07
N TYR A 95 -82.13 21.48 -16.14
CA TYR A 95 -81.96 22.93 -16.17
C TYR A 95 -83.32 23.61 -16.34
N GLY A 96 -83.36 24.93 -16.22
CA GLY A 96 -84.61 25.68 -16.31
C GLY A 96 -84.38 27.17 -16.49
N ALA A 97 -85.44 27.88 -16.90
CA ALA A 97 -85.35 29.28 -17.35
C ALA A 97 -86.29 30.25 -16.62
N GLY A 98 -86.09 31.53 -16.92
CA GLY A 98 -87.11 32.58 -16.77
C GLY A 98 -86.90 33.52 -15.59
N THR A 99 -87.82 33.51 -14.62
CA THR A 99 -87.72 34.34 -13.41
C THR A 99 -87.71 33.41 -12.21
N PRO A 100 -86.60 33.36 -11.43
CA PRO A 100 -86.52 32.45 -10.30
C PRO A 100 -87.54 32.82 -9.22
N THR A 101 -88.12 31.78 -8.62
CA THR A 101 -88.92 31.86 -7.40
C THR A 101 -88.05 31.41 -6.23
N LEU A 102 -87.98 32.19 -5.15
CA LEU A 102 -87.29 31.79 -3.94
C LEU A 102 -88.18 30.85 -3.12
N ALA A 103 -87.65 29.69 -2.72
CA ALA A 103 -88.32 28.75 -1.82
C ALA A 103 -87.31 27.79 -1.14
N CYS A 104 -87.65 27.29 0.05
CA CYS A 104 -86.84 26.29 0.76
C CYS A 104 -87.02 24.86 0.21
N GLU A 105 -88.25 24.47 -0.14
CA GLU A 105 -88.53 23.25 -0.91
C GLU A 105 -88.79 23.57 -2.39
N PRO A 106 -88.42 22.70 -3.35
CA PRO A 106 -88.66 22.91 -4.78
C PRO A 106 -90.16 22.97 -5.13
N PRO A 107 -90.65 24.03 -5.79
CA PRO A 107 -91.97 24.05 -6.42
C PRO A 107 -92.15 22.96 -7.49
N GLU A 108 -93.39 22.52 -7.72
CA GLU A 108 -93.71 21.49 -8.73
C GLU A 108 -93.41 21.98 -10.15
N GLY A 109 -92.44 21.34 -10.82
CA GLY A 109 -91.97 21.72 -12.17
C GLY A 109 -90.88 22.79 -12.18
N THR A 110 -89.98 22.75 -11.18
CA THR A 110 -88.85 23.69 -11.09
C THR A 110 -87.55 23.02 -10.65
N VAL A 111 -86.42 23.61 -11.02
CA VAL A 111 -85.05 23.16 -10.68
C VAL A 111 -84.20 24.33 -10.19
N SER A 112 -83.07 24.03 -9.54
CA SER A 112 -82.15 25.03 -8.99
C SER A 112 -80.98 25.39 -9.93
N GLN A 113 -80.97 24.86 -11.16
CA GLN A 113 -80.01 25.23 -12.19
C GLN A 113 -80.68 26.13 -13.23
N ASP A 114 -80.33 27.42 -13.19
CA ASP A 114 -80.72 28.41 -14.20
C ASP A 114 -79.78 28.35 -15.40
N GLY A 115 -80.19 28.90 -16.56
CA GLY A 115 -79.35 29.07 -17.74
C GLY A 115 -79.79 28.33 -19.00
N ASP A 116 -80.92 27.61 -18.97
CA ASP A 116 -81.57 27.07 -20.16
C ASP A 116 -81.93 28.18 -21.18
N CYS A 117 -81.71 27.91 -22.47
CA CYS A 117 -81.96 28.85 -23.55
C CYS A 117 -83.18 28.55 -24.47
N ASP A 118 -83.83 27.37 -24.38
CA ASP A 118 -85.16 27.07 -24.97
C ASP A 118 -85.91 25.96 -24.19
N ASP A 119 -86.36 26.30 -22.97
CA ASP A 119 -87.21 25.62 -21.95
C ASP A 119 -88.51 24.98 -22.49
N ALA A 120 -88.35 24.15 -23.52
CA ALA A 120 -89.35 23.47 -24.32
C ALA A 120 -88.75 22.36 -25.22
N ASP A 121 -87.42 22.26 -25.34
CA ASP A 121 -86.69 21.24 -26.09
C ASP A 121 -85.34 20.91 -25.38
N ALA A 122 -85.35 19.83 -24.59
CA ALA A 122 -84.34 19.18 -23.73
C ALA A 122 -82.95 18.88 -24.35
N ARG A 123 -82.45 19.82 -25.14
CA ARG A 123 -81.21 19.83 -25.92
C ARG A 123 -80.51 21.20 -25.79
N TYR A 124 -81.18 22.21 -25.24
CA TYR A 124 -80.75 23.61 -25.17
C TYR A 124 -80.46 24.02 -23.71
N ASN A 125 -79.44 23.40 -23.11
CA ASN A 125 -79.10 23.58 -21.70
C ASN A 125 -77.57 23.62 -21.45
N PRO A 126 -77.10 24.26 -20.36
CA PRO A 126 -75.69 24.32 -19.97
C PRO A 126 -74.94 22.99 -19.71
N GLY A 127 -75.57 21.83 -19.91
CA GLY A 127 -74.96 20.50 -19.86
C GLY A 127 -75.02 19.73 -21.19
N ALA A 128 -75.42 20.37 -22.29
CA ALA A 128 -75.51 19.76 -23.62
C ALA A 128 -74.14 19.68 -24.34
N GLU A 129 -74.03 18.71 -25.26
CA GLU A 129 -72.77 18.33 -25.92
C GLU A 129 -72.86 18.56 -27.44
N GLU A 130 -72.08 19.49 -27.99
CA GLU A 130 -72.22 20.03 -29.35
C GLU A 130 -71.59 19.16 -30.46
N THR A 131 -71.76 17.84 -30.36
CA THR A 131 -71.05 16.82 -31.15
C THR A 131 -71.35 16.76 -32.66
N ASP A 132 -72.20 17.63 -33.23
CA ASP A 132 -72.42 17.74 -34.68
C ASP A 132 -71.82 19.04 -35.24
N CYS A 133 -70.59 18.91 -35.72
CA CYS A 133 -69.77 19.92 -36.41
C CYS A 133 -70.40 20.57 -37.66
N ALA A 134 -71.64 20.24 -38.01
CA ALA A 134 -72.39 20.84 -39.11
C ALA A 134 -73.74 21.46 -38.67
N ASP A 135 -74.09 21.43 -37.38
CA ASP A 135 -75.33 21.97 -36.84
C ASP A 135 -75.12 23.40 -36.28
N PRO A 136 -75.78 24.45 -36.82
CA PRO A 136 -75.61 25.83 -36.38
C PRO A 136 -76.52 26.23 -35.21
N ASN A 137 -76.73 25.30 -34.27
CA ASN A 137 -77.49 25.51 -33.05
C ASN A 137 -76.53 25.55 -31.86
N ASP A 138 -76.59 26.63 -31.09
CA ASP A 138 -76.02 26.77 -29.76
C ASP A 138 -76.89 25.92 -28.83
N TYR A 139 -76.41 24.73 -28.47
CA TYR A 139 -77.09 23.76 -27.61
C TYR A 139 -76.67 23.89 -26.14
N ASN A 140 -75.42 24.30 -25.88
CA ASN A 140 -74.89 24.43 -24.52
C ASN A 140 -75.19 25.81 -23.87
N CYS A 141 -75.81 26.73 -24.61
CA CYS A 141 -76.18 28.08 -24.20
C CYS A 141 -74.98 28.99 -23.84
N ASP A 142 -73.75 28.67 -24.24
CA ASP A 142 -72.55 29.46 -23.91
C ASP A 142 -72.32 30.65 -24.88
N GLY A 143 -72.97 30.64 -26.05
CA GLY A 143 -72.88 31.67 -27.09
C GLY A 143 -71.88 31.39 -28.21
N SER A 144 -71.17 30.26 -28.15
CA SER A 144 -70.50 29.60 -29.27
C SER A 144 -71.45 28.62 -29.97
N THR A 145 -70.91 27.78 -30.85
CA THR A 145 -71.60 26.66 -31.52
C THR A 145 -70.56 25.66 -32.02
N GLY A 146 -70.82 24.35 -31.94
CA GLY A 146 -69.89 23.29 -32.35
C GLY A 146 -69.40 23.32 -33.81
N PHE A 147 -70.03 24.11 -34.70
CA PHE A 147 -69.56 24.33 -36.08
C PHE A 147 -68.69 25.60 -36.26
N ALA A 148 -68.45 26.37 -35.18
CA ALA A 148 -67.58 27.54 -35.18
C ALA A 148 -66.12 27.14 -35.44
N ASP A 149 -65.36 28.09 -35.99
CA ASP A 149 -63.94 28.03 -36.36
C ASP A 149 -63.44 29.45 -36.03
N THR A 150 -63.15 29.69 -34.75
CA THR A 150 -63.05 31.05 -34.19
C THR A 150 -61.68 31.69 -34.43
N ASP A 151 -60.59 30.92 -34.42
CA ASP A 151 -59.26 31.42 -34.82
C ASP A 151 -58.94 31.30 -36.32
N GLY A 152 -59.52 30.30 -37.02
CA GLY A 152 -59.36 30.12 -38.46
C GLY A 152 -58.37 29.04 -38.92
N ASP A 153 -57.99 28.06 -38.09
CA ASP A 153 -57.07 26.98 -38.49
C ASP A 153 -57.71 25.95 -39.46
N GLY A 154 -59.03 25.78 -39.39
CA GLY A 154 -59.82 24.88 -40.25
C GLY A 154 -60.34 23.58 -39.61
N PHE A 155 -60.20 23.41 -38.29
CA PHE A 155 -61.04 22.53 -37.48
C PHE A 155 -62.41 23.21 -37.18
N ALA A 156 -63.08 22.79 -36.12
CA ALA A 156 -64.28 23.43 -35.58
C ALA A 156 -64.48 23.03 -34.11
N ALA A 157 -65.07 23.90 -33.29
CA ALA A 157 -65.17 23.76 -31.82
C ALA A 157 -65.62 22.37 -31.29
N CYS A 158 -66.47 21.63 -32.02
CA CYS A 158 -66.84 20.23 -31.72
C CYS A 158 -65.68 19.20 -31.77
N GLN A 159 -64.55 19.57 -32.38
CA GLN A 159 -63.37 18.74 -32.64
C GLN A 159 -62.18 19.13 -31.76
N GLU A 160 -62.23 20.31 -31.15
CA GLU A 160 -61.13 20.98 -30.47
C GLU A 160 -61.37 21.07 -28.97
N CYS A 161 -60.33 21.45 -28.25
CA CYS A 161 -60.35 21.62 -26.82
C CYS A 161 -60.08 23.08 -26.37
N ASP A 162 -59.67 23.96 -27.30
CA ASP A 162 -59.81 25.43 -27.20
C ASP A 162 -59.90 26.10 -28.60
N ASP A 163 -61.12 26.29 -29.13
CA ASP A 163 -61.47 26.98 -30.41
C ASP A 163 -60.95 28.44 -30.50
N ALA A 164 -60.32 28.98 -29.44
CA ALA A 164 -59.70 30.29 -29.44
C ALA A 164 -58.18 30.28 -29.73
N ASP A 165 -57.52 29.12 -29.81
CA ASP A 165 -56.08 29.01 -30.09
C ASP A 165 -55.72 27.80 -30.99
N GLY A 166 -55.72 28.01 -32.31
CA GLY A 166 -55.36 27.06 -33.39
C GLY A 166 -53.90 26.56 -33.41
N ALA A 167 -53.30 26.43 -32.23
CA ALA A 167 -52.26 25.46 -31.91
C ALA A 167 -52.80 24.22 -31.15
N VAL A 168 -54.08 24.21 -30.76
CA VAL A 168 -54.75 23.23 -29.88
C VAL A 168 -55.86 22.49 -30.65
N ASN A 169 -55.46 21.53 -31.48
CA ASN A 169 -56.36 20.84 -32.43
C ASN A 169 -55.93 19.38 -32.75
N PRO A 170 -56.82 18.54 -33.32
CA PRO A 170 -56.54 17.12 -33.60
C PRO A 170 -55.39 16.76 -34.58
N ASP A 171 -54.82 17.72 -35.34
CA ASP A 171 -53.63 17.49 -36.18
C ASP A 171 -52.36 18.17 -35.57
N ALA A 172 -52.47 18.76 -34.38
CA ALA A 172 -51.36 19.41 -33.69
C ALA A 172 -50.29 18.40 -33.22
N THR A 173 -49.20 18.93 -32.67
CA THR A 173 -48.13 18.12 -32.07
C THR A 173 -48.05 18.46 -30.60
N GLU A 174 -48.34 17.48 -29.76
CA GLU A 174 -48.27 17.59 -28.30
C GLU A 174 -46.87 18.04 -27.85
N VAL A 175 -46.83 18.95 -26.88
CA VAL A 175 -45.62 19.46 -26.20
C VAL A 175 -45.87 19.57 -24.70
N CYS A 176 -44.79 19.57 -23.92
CA CYS A 176 -44.85 19.60 -22.46
C CYS A 176 -45.18 21.01 -21.90
N ASP A 177 -46.34 21.57 -22.22
CA ASP A 177 -46.78 22.91 -21.77
C ASP A 177 -48.00 22.95 -20.83
N GLY A 178 -48.58 21.80 -20.50
CA GLY A 178 -49.74 21.66 -19.60
C GLY A 178 -51.10 21.86 -20.27
N LEU A 179 -51.14 21.90 -21.61
CA LEU A 179 -52.36 21.78 -22.41
C LEU A 179 -52.44 20.36 -23.02
N ASP A 180 -53.61 19.99 -23.51
CA ASP A 180 -53.81 18.83 -24.40
C ASP A 180 -53.79 19.40 -25.82
N ASN A 181 -52.61 19.59 -26.42
CA ASN A 181 -52.52 20.30 -27.70
C ASN A 181 -53.15 19.49 -28.84
N ASN A 182 -53.07 18.16 -28.78
CA ASN A 182 -53.61 17.27 -29.81
C ASN A 182 -55.08 16.86 -29.59
N CYS A 183 -55.70 17.28 -28.48
CA CYS A 183 -57.07 16.96 -28.05
C CYS A 183 -57.41 15.45 -28.04
N ASP A 184 -56.47 14.55 -27.73
CA ASP A 184 -56.72 13.11 -27.59
C ASP A 184 -57.21 12.68 -26.20
N GLY A 185 -57.12 13.59 -25.22
CA GLY A 185 -57.49 13.38 -23.82
C GLY A 185 -56.31 13.11 -22.88
N ILE A 186 -55.06 13.31 -23.34
CA ILE A 186 -53.83 13.05 -22.57
C ILE A 186 -52.88 14.26 -22.62
N THR A 187 -53.22 15.31 -21.86
CA THR A 187 -52.33 16.44 -21.50
C THR A 187 -50.92 15.97 -21.13
N ASP A 188 -49.89 16.60 -21.70
CA ASP A 188 -48.47 16.30 -21.45
C ASP A 188 -48.12 14.82 -21.71
N GLY A 189 -48.66 14.26 -22.81
CA GLY A 189 -48.53 12.85 -23.18
C GLY A 189 -47.10 12.33 -23.38
N ALA A 190 -46.90 11.01 -23.27
CA ALA A 190 -45.59 10.37 -23.48
C ALA A 190 -45.15 10.35 -24.97
N ASP A 191 -45.98 10.85 -25.86
CA ASP A 191 -45.74 11.13 -27.28
C ASP A 191 -45.48 12.62 -27.57
N ALA A 192 -45.50 13.49 -26.55
CA ALA A 192 -45.13 14.90 -26.68
C ALA A 192 -43.71 15.07 -27.23
N ALA A 193 -43.54 16.02 -28.16
CA ALA A 193 -42.36 16.11 -29.00
C ALA A 193 -41.07 16.57 -28.28
N ASP A 194 -41.21 17.14 -27.08
CA ASP A 194 -40.12 17.49 -26.16
C ASP A 194 -40.14 16.70 -24.84
N ALA A 195 -40.97 15.65 -24.73
CA ALA A 195 -40.90 14.70 -23.62
C ALA A 195 -39.51 14.05 -23.51
N GLN A 196 -38.99 14.00 -22.30
CA GLN A 196 -37.63 13.54 -22.02
C GLN A 196 -37.61 12.05 -21.73
N THR A 197 -36.60 11.35 -22.25
CA THR A 197 -36.30 9.98 -21.83
C THR A 197 -35.40 10.03 -20.60
N VAL A 198 -35.87 9.47 -19.49
CA VAL A 198 -35.19 9.39 -18.20
C VAL A 198 -35.08 7.92 -17.77
N TYR A 199 -34.12 7.60 -16.93
CA TYR A 199 -33.73 6.23 -16.56
C TYR A 199 -33.89 6.06 -15.05
N ALA A 200 -34.20 4.85 -14.58
CA ALA A 200 -34.32 4.61 -13.14
C ALA A 200 -32.98 4.87 -12.46
N ASP A 201 -32.98 5.60 -11.35
CA ASP A 201 -31.80 6.03 -10.58
C ASP A 201 -32.00 5.54 -9.14
N THR A 202 -31.40 4.40 -8.80
CA THR A 202 -31.71 3.66 -7.56
C THR A 202 -30.82 4.05 -6.37
N ASP A 203 -29.59 4.55 -6.60
CA ASP A 203 -28.69 5.02 -5.54
C ASP A 203 -28.57 6.55 -5.41
N GLY A 204 -28.86 7.32 -6.46
CA GLY A 204 -28.90 8.78 -6.46
C GLY A 204 -27.71 9.51 -7.09
N ASP A 205 -26.80 8.85 -7.84
CA ASP A 205 -25.65 9.53 -8.47
C ASP A 205 -25.99 10.36 -9.74
N SER A 206 -27.23 10.26 -10.23
CA SER A 206 -27.75 10.90 -11.44
C SER A 206 -27.28 10.31 -12.78
N TYR A 207 -26.82 9.06 -12.81
CA TYR A 207 -26.99 8.12 -13.93
C TYR A 207 -28.17 7.16 -13.66
N GLY A 208 -28.38 6.16 -14.52
CA GLY A 208 -29.43 5.15 -14.33
C GLY A 208 -29.50 4.09 -15.43
N ASP A 209 -30.16 2.98 -15.12
CA ASP A 209 -30.24 1.78 -15.98
C ASP A 209 -30.88 2.05 -17.36
N ALA A 210 -30.06 1.83 -18.39
CA ALA A 210 -30.44 1.97 -19.80
C ALA A 210 -31.50 0.96 -20.29
N ASP A 211 -31.70 -0.16 -19.59
CA ASP A 211 -32.75 -1.16 -19.89
C ASP A 211 -34.14 -0.76 -19.29
N PHE A 212 -34.22 0.27 -18.42
CA PHE A 212 -35.48 0.78 -17.84
C PHE A 212 -35.78 2.27 -18.15
N PRO A 213 -35.86 2.68 -19.44
CA PRO A 213 -36.24 4.03 -19.81
C PRO A 213 -37.73 4.33 -19.58
N LEU A 214 -38.02 5.55 -19.14
CA LEU A 214 -39.33 6.19 -19.02
C LEU A 214 -39.35 7.46 -19.90
N VAL A 215 -40.41 7.68 -20.66
CA VAL A 215 -40.64 8.94 -21.38
C VAL A 215 -41.66 9.78 -20.62
N THR A 216 -41.33 11.05 -20.34
CA THR A 216 -42.12 11.92 -19.44
C THR A 216 -41.81 13.41 -19.66
N CYS A 217 -42.78 14.29 -19.40
CA CYS A 217 -42.58 15.74 -19.40
C CYS A 217 -41.88 16.24 -18.12
N GLU A 218 -42.27 15.74 -16.94
CA GLU A 218 -41.58 16.00 -15.67
C GLU A 218 -40.83 14.74 -15.18
N ARG A 219 -39.57 14.90 -14.77
CA ARG A 219 -38.75 13.79 -14.26
C ARG A 219 -39.15 13.41 -12.83
N PRO A 220 -39.60 12.16 -12.55
CA PRO A 220 -39.95 11.75 -11.21
C PRO A 220 -38.75 11.66 -10.25
N GLU A 221 -39.00 11.63 -8.94
CA GLU A 221 -37.98 11.24 -7.96
C GLU A 221 -37.54 9.78 -8.20
N GLY A 222 -36.23 9.51 -8.11
CA GLY A 222 -35.65 8.19 -8.45
C GLY A 222 -35.45 7.94 -9.95
N TYR A 223 -35.29 9.02 -10.74
CA TYR A 223 -34.91 8.95 -12.16
C TYR A 223 -33.85 10.01 -12.53
N ALA A 224 -32.96 9.63 -13.45
CA ALA A 224 -31.90 10.46 -14.02
C ALA A 224 -32.12 10.80 -15.50
N GLU A 225 -31.52 11.90 -15.97
CA GLU A 225 -31.47 12.27 -17.40
C GLU A 225 -30.38 11.53 -18.18
N ARG A 226 -29.42 10.91 -17.47
CA ARG A 226 -28.26 10.24 -18.05
C ARG A 226 -28.45 8.73 -17.94
N ALA A 227 -28.11 8.02 -19.01
CA ALA A 227 -28.10 6.56 -19.06
C ALA A 227 -26.68 6.02 -18.94
N LEU A 228 -26.54 4.69 -18.93
CA LEU A 228 -25.28 3.93 -18.89
C LEU A 228 -24.65 3.87 -17.50
N ASP A 229 -25.47 3.92 -16.45
CA ASP A 229 -25.13 3.22 -15.20
C ASP A 229 -24.92 1.72 -15.52
N CYS A 230 -23.96 1.09 -14.85
CA CYS A 230 -23.65 -0.33 -14.97
C CYS A 230 -23.73 -1.14 -13.65
N ASP A 231 -23.94 -0.49 -12.49
CA ASP A 231 -24.45 -1.12 -11.26
C ASP A 231 -25.26 -0.11 -10.42
N ASP A 232 -26.53 0.08 -10.81
CA ASP A 232 -27.62 0.89 -10.21
C ASP A 232 -27.76 0.76 -8.66
N GLY A 233 -27.01 -0.13 -8.01
CA GLY A 233 -26.93 -0.30 -6.57
C GLY A 233 -25.75 0.36 -5.86
N ASP A 234 -24.76 0.93 -6.58
CA ASP A 234 -23.54 1.53 -6.01
C ASP A 234 -23.00 2.71 -6.86
N GLY A 235 -23.47 3.93 -6.58
CA GLY A 235 -23.11 5.20 -7.23
C GLY A 235 -21.65 5.67 -7.09
N ALA A 236 -20.73 4.72 -6.95
CA ALA A 236 -19.33 4.83 -7.33
C ALA A 236 -19.04 4.21 -8.73
N VAL A 237 -20.04 3.59 -9.37
CA VAL A 237 -19.94 2.81 -10.62
C VAL A 237 -20.79 3.49 -11.71
N ASN A 238 -20.24 4.48 -12.41
CA ASN A 238 -20.96 5.27 -13.41
C ASN A 238 -20.01 5.99 -14.42
N PRO A 239 -20.52 6.51 -15.55
CA PRO A 239 -19.71 7.16 -16.59
C PRO A 239 -18.93 8.45 -16.24
N ASP A 240 -19.06 9.02 -15.03
CA ASP A 240 -18.20 10.10 -14.51
C ASP A 240 -17.22 9.61 -13.41
N ALA A 241 -17.28 8.34 -13.02
CA ALA A 241 -16.44 7.75 -11.99
C ALA A 241 -14.96 7.68 -12.39
N THR A 242 -14.12 7.29 -11.44
CA THR A 242 -12.68 7.11 -11.66
C THR A 242 -12.31 5.66 -11.37
N GLU A 243 -11.79 4.97 -12.38
CA GLU A 243 -11.29 3.60 -12.29
C GLU A 243 -10.35 3.39 -11.11
N VAL A 244 -10.55 2.26 -10.43
CA VAL A 244 -9.68 1.70 -9.40
C VAL A 244 -9.52 0.20 -9.62
N CYS A 245 -8.43 -0.36 -9.09
CA CYS A 245 -8.08 -1.77 -9.25
C CYS A 245 -8.88 -2.69 -8.30
N ASP A 246 -10.21 -2.68 -8.38
CA ASP A 246 -11.11 -3.44 -7.48
C ASP A 246 -11.85 -4.62 -8.13
N GLY A 247 -11.72 -4.83 -9.44
CA GLY A 247 -12.39 -5.88 -10.21
C GLY A 247 -13.73 -5.49 -10.84
N LEU A 248 -14.07 -4.19 -10.85
CA LEU A 248 -15.26 -3.63 -11.49
C LEU A 248 -14.90 -2.79 -12.74
N ASP A 249 -15.93 -2.45 -13.52
CA ASP A 249 -15.91 -1.45 -14.60
C ASP A 249 -16.49 -0.17 -13.97
N ASN A 250 -15.69 0.60 -13.23
CA ASN A 250 -16.23 1.73 -12.45
C ASN A 250 -16.74 2.83 -13.38
N ASN A 251 -16.07 3.05 -14.52
CA ASN A 251 -16.38 4.11 -15.49
C ASN A 251 -17.41 3.70 -16.57
N CYS A 252 -17.88 2.46 -16.56
CA CYS A 252 -18.84 1.89 -17.52
C CYS A 252 -18.44 2.02 -19.01
N ASP A 253 -17.15 2.09 -19.36
CA ASP A 253 -16.67 2.13 -20.76
C ASP A 253 -16.58 0.74 -21.42
N GLY A 254 -16.59 -0.33 -20.61
CA GLY A 254 -16.47 -1.71 -21.04
C GLY A 254 -15.07 -2.33 -20.86
N ALA A 255 -14.16 -1.59 -20.22
CA ALA A 255 -12.93 -2.11 -19.61
C ALA A 255 -13.17 -2.61 -18.17
N THR A 256 -12.11 -3.01 -17.49
CA THR A 256 -12.10 -3.47 -16.07
C THR A 256 -10.64 -3.46 -15.63
N ASP A 257 -10.31 -2.89 -14.47
CA ASP A 257 -8.94 -2.84 -13.92
C ASP A 257 -7.89 -2.30 -14.92
N GLU A 258 -8.13 -1.11 -15.50
CA GLU A 258 -7.26 -0.52 -16.53
C GLU A 258 -5.83 -0.16 -16.05
N ASP A 259 -4.86 -0.15 -16.98
CA ASP A 259 -3.53 0.48 -16.81
C ASP A 259 -3.62 2.01 -16.47
N THR A 260 -4.80 2.61 -16.64
CA THR A 260 -5.13 4.01 -16.34
C THR A 260 -5.83 4.24 -14.99
N ALA A 261 -6.11 3.19 -14.21
CA ALA A 261 -6.76 3.28 -12.90
C ALA A 261 -5.97 4.14 -11.90
N ALA A 262 -6.68 4.83 -11.00
CA ALA A 262 -6.11 5.86 -10.13
C ALA A 262 -5.21 5.32 -9.00
N ASP A 263 -5.30 4.02 -8.70
CA ASP A 263 -4.44 3.28 -7.78
C ASP A 263 -3.64 2.15 -8.47
N ALA A 264 -3.54 2.18 -9.81
CA ALA A 264 -2.66 1.29 -10.56
C ALA A 264 -1.22 1.37 -10.04
N ASN A 265 -0.60 0.21 -9.85
CA ASN A 265 0.76 0.09 -9.35
C ASN A 265 1.76 0.31 -10.49
N THR A 266 2.87 0.99 -10.20
CA THR A 266 4.01 1.03 -11.11
C THR A 266 4.78 -0.28 -11.01
N TYR A 267 4.96 -0.94 -12.15
CA TYR A 267 5.86 -2.08 -12.32
C TYR A 267 6.98 -1.72 -13.31
N TYR A 268 8.12 -2.40 -13.20
CA TYR A 268 9.37 -2.15 -13.91
C TYR A 268 9.82 -3.41 -14.62
N ALA A 269 10.53 -3.30 -15.74
CA ALA A 269 10.74 -4.42 -16.65
C ALA A 269 11.86 -5.37 -16.16
N ASP A 270 11.49 -6.50 -15.56
CA ASP A 270 12.39 -7.60 -15.20
C ASP A 270 12.75 -8.42 -16.45
N ARG A 271 14.01 -8.32 -16.88
CA ARG A 271 14.43 -8.75 -18.22
C ARG A 271 15.26 -10.03 -18.25
N ASP A 272 15.99 -10.36 -17.19
CA ASP A 272 16.74 -11.61 -17.04
C ASP A 272 16.12 -12.58 -16.00
N GLY A 273 15.27 -12.08 -15.09
CA GLY A 273 14.41 -12.88 -14.23
C GLY A 273 14.86 -12.98 -12.77
N ASP A 274 15.58 -11.98 -12.24
CA ASP A 274 16.16 -12.05 -10.89
C ASP A 274 15.22 -11.56 -9.76
N GLY A 275 14.40 -10.54 -10.03
CA GLY A 275 13.49 -9.91 -9.07
C GLY A 275 13.53 -8.37 -9.00
N HIS A 276 14.45 -7.72 -9.72
CA HIS A 276 14.53 -6.26 -9.90
C HIS A 276 14.23 -5.86 -11.36
N GLY A 277 14.39 -4.60 -11.75
CA GLY A 277 14.24 -4.17 -13.16
C GLY A 277 14.23 -2.66 -13.41
N ASP A 278 14.25 -2.28 -14.69
CA ASP A 278 14.63 -0.95 -15.16
C ASP A 278 13.65 0.18 -14.77
N ALA A 279 14.17 1.16 -14.02
CA ALA A 279 13.48 2.40 -13.68
C ALA A 279 13.06 3.24 -14.91
N ASP A 280 13.78 3.16 -16.04
CA ASP A 280 13.45 3.86 -17.29
C ASP A 280 12.34 3.15 -18.11
N TYR A 281 11.96 1.89 -17.79
CA TYR A 281 10.90 1.12 -18.46
C TYR A 281 9.69 0.80 -17.57
N ALA A 282 9.37 1.73 -16.67
CA ALA A 282 8.15 1.69 -15.86
C ALA A 282 6.85 1.63 -16.68
N LEU A 283 5.88 0.85 -16.18
CA LEU A 283 4.51 0.69 -16.69
C LEU A 283 3.53 0.68 -15.51
N ALA A 284 2.44 1.44 -15.59
CA ALA A 284 1.33 1.32 -14.63
C ALA A 284 0.41 0.17 -15.03
N ALA A 285 -0.02 -0.64 -14.05
CA ALA A 285 -1.02 -1.70 -14.21
C ALA A 285 -1.67 -2.05 -12.86
N CYS A 286 -2.84 -2.67 -12.86
CA CYS A 286 -3.44 -3.18 -11.61
C CYS A 286 -2.70 -4.43 -11.10
N GLU A 287 -2.42 -5.39 -11.97
CA GLU A 287 -1.72 -6.65 -11.68
C GLU A 287 -0.37 -6.73 -12.44
N ALA A 288 0.61 -7.41 -11.85
CA ALA A 288 1.99 -7.45 -12.36
C ALA A 288 2.07 -8.05 -13.79
N PRO A 289 2.51 -7.29 -14.81
CA PRO A 289 2.66 -7.82 -16.16
C PRO A 289 3.73 -8.92 -16.25
N THR A 290 3.64 -9.80 -17.25
CA THR A 290 4.62 -10.88 -17.40
C THR A 290 5.97 -10.34 -17.87
N GLY A 291 7.01 -10.48 -17.03
CA GLY A 291 8.33 -9.87 -17.23
C GLY A 291 8.42 -8.46 -16.62
N TYR A 292 7.67 -8.22 -15.54
CA TYR A 292 7.67 -6.98 -14.78
C TYR A 292 7.57 -7.26 -13.27
N VAL A 293 8.21 -6.43 -12.45
CA VAL A 293 8.25 -6.50 -10.97
C VAL A 293 7.95 -5.13 -10.34
N ALA A 294 7.75 -5.07 -9.01
CA ALA A 294 7.41 -3.80 -8.31
C ALA A 294 8.64 -3.03 -7.78
N THR A 295 9.81 -3.65 -7.84
CA THR A 295 11.16 -3.15 -7.51
C THR A 295 11.77 -2.47 -8.73
N HIS A 296 12.66 -1.48 -8.53
CA HIS A 296 13.18 -0.63 -9.63
C HIS A 296 14.69 -0.34 -9.51
N GLU A 297 15.41 -1.16 -8.76
CA GLU A 297 16.72 -0.82 -8.18
C GLU A 297 17.88 -1.62 -8.83
N ASP A 298 17.61 -2.22 -9.99
CA ASP A 298 18.56 -2.88 -10.90
C ASP A 298 19.56 -1.87 -11.50
N CYS A 299 20.80 -2.31 -11.78
CA CYS A 299 21.82 -1.51 -12.44
C CYS A 299 22.41 -2.12 -13.75
N ASP A 300 22.06 -3.36 -14.15
CA ASP A 300 22.18 -3.86 -15.54
C ASP A 300 21.19 -5.02 -15.81
N ASP A 301 20.00 -4.71 -16.36
CA ASP A 301 18.95 -5.66 -16.80
C ASP A 301 19.37 -6.59 -17.97
N GLY A 302 20.67 -6.74 -18.19
CA GLY A 302 21.29 -7.74 -19.03
C GLY A 302 21.84 -8.96 -18.27
N ASP A 303 22.11 -8.85 -16.97
CA ASP A 303 22.77 -9.89 -16.17
C ASP A 303 22.35 -9.86 -14.69
N GLY A 304 21.30 -10.62 -14.34
CA GLY A 304 20.74 -10.85 -12.99
C GLY A 304 21.67 -11.55 -11.97
N ALA A 305 22.94 -11.14 -11.95
CA ALA A 305 23.87 -11.19 -10.84
C ALA A 305 24.31 -9.76 -10.41
N VAL A 306 23.82 -8.71 -11.08
CA VAL A 306 24.16 -7.29 -10.92
C VAL A 306 22.91 -6.52 -10.47
N SER A 307 22.54 -6.67 -9.19
CA SER A 307 21.28 -6.14 -8.63
C SER A 307 21.33 -6.06 -7.09
N PRO A 308 20.39 -5.41 -6.39
CA PRO A 308 20.39 -5.28 -4.92
C PRO A 308 20.34 -6.56 -4.07
N ASP A 309 20.15 -7.74 -4.68
CA ASP A 309 20.30 -9.06 -4.05
C ASP A 309 21.52 -9.85 -4.59
N GLY A 310 22.38 -9.18 -5.36
CA GLY A 310 23.61 -9.69 -5.94
C GLY A 310 24.69 -10.04 -4.92
N VAL A 311 25.86 -10.43 -5.43
CA VAL A 311 27.02 -10.78 -4.59
C VAL A 311 28.26 -10.17 -5.20
N GLU A 312 28.73 -9.08 -4.59
CA GLU A 312 29.94 -8.37 -4.99
C GLU A 312 31.15 -9.31 -5.14
N VAL A 313 31.85 -9.16 -6.26
CA VAL A 313 33.10 -9.82 -6.62
C VAL A 313 34.06 -8.81 -7.26
N CYS A 314 35.35 -9.13 -7.23
CA CYS A 314 36.40 -8.23 -7.71
C CYS A 314 36.53 -8.23 -9.26
N ASP A 315 35.54 -7.70 -9.99
CA ASP A 315 35.50 -7.73 -11.46
C ASP A 315 35.31 -6.38 -12.21
N GLU A 316 35.52 -5.25 -11.53
CA GLU A 316 35.32 -3.86 -12.02
C GLU A 316 33.84 -3.46 -12.23
N VAL A 317 32.88 -4.17 -11.62
CA VAL A 317 31.42 -3.89 -11.66
C VAL A 317 30.86 -3.75 -10.24
N ASP A 318 29.85 -2.88 -10.07
CA ASP A 318 29.00 -2.73 -8.88
C ASP A 318 27.95 -3.86 -8.91
N ASN A 319 28.20 -5.02 -8.30
CA ASN A 319 27.30 -6.18 -8.45
C ASN A 319 26.11 -6.18 -7.49
N ASP A 320 26.17 -5.44 -6.37
CA ASP A 320 25.04 -5.30 -5.44
C ASP A 320 24.32 -3.93 -5.52
N CYS A 321 24.69 -3.10 -6.51
CA CYS A 321 24.09 -1.80 -6.85
C CYS A 321 24.05 -0.78 -5.69
N ASP A 322 24.93 -0.91 -4.69
CA ASP A 322 25.09 0.01 -3.56
C ASP A 322 25.65 1.39 -3.99
N GLY A 323 26.36 1.44 -5.12
CA GLY A 323 27.04 2.64 -5.65
C GLY A 323 28.54 2.70 -5.36
N THR A 324 29.11 1.61 -4.83
CA THR A 324 30.55 1.33 -4.78
C THR A 324 30.95 0.31 -5.85
N VAL A 325 32.24 -0.02 -5.96
CA VAL A 325 32.77 -1.00 -6.93
C VAL A 325 34.01 -1.63 -6.29
N ASP A 326 34.12 -2.95 -6.36
CA ASP A 326 35.23 -3.74 -5.82
C ASP A 326 35.41 -3.56 -4.29
N GLU A 327 34.31 -3.66 -3.51
CA GLU A 327 34.30 -3.48 -2.04
C GLU A 327 35.24 -4.45 -1.28
N PRO A 328 35.76 -4.06 -0.09
CA PRO A 328 36.74 -4.87 0.63
C PRO A 328 36.21 -6.18 1.23
N ASP A 329 34.89 -6.37 1.36
CA ASP A 329 34.28 -7.64 1.76
C ASP A 329 33.56 -8.40 0.62
N ALA A 330 33.88 -8.05 -0.63
CA ALA A 330 33.54 -8.82 -1.83
C ALA A 330 33.92 -10.32 -1.68
N ALA A 331 33.12 -11.20 -2.29
CA ALA A 331 33.11 -12.63 -2.01
C ALA A 331 34.41 -13.38 -2.42
N ASP A 332 35.24 -12.78 -3.29
CA ASP A 332 36.56 -13.26 -3.66
C ASP A 332 37.71 -12.28 -3.35
N ALA A 333 37.46 -11.26 -2.51
CA ALA A 333 38.47 -10.31 -2.04
C ALA A 333 39.71 -11.00 -1.46
N ALA A 334 40.88 -10.53 -1.88
CA ALA A 334 42.16 -11.09 -1.49
C ALA A 334 42.58 -10.63 -0.08
N SER A 335 43.26 -11.51 0.64
CA SER A 335 43.88 -11.19 1.94
C SER A 335 45.20 -10.46 1.73
N PHE A 336 45.32 -9.28 2.34
CA PHE A 336 46.54 -8.48 2.39
C PHE A 336 46.88 -8.12 3.84
N TYR A 337 48.16 -7.96 4.10
CA TYR A 337 48.73 -7.79 5.44
C TYR A 337 49.61 -6.56 5.41
N ASP A 338 49.47 -5.65 6.38
CA ASP A 338 50.28 -4.43 6.44
C ASP A 338 51.79 -4.76 6.39
N ASP A 339 52.52 -4.01 5.56
CA ASP A 339 53.97 -4.06 5.31
C ASP A 339 54.52 -2.69 5.75
N THR A 340 54.78 -2.54 7.05
CA THR A 340 55.05 -1.25 7.70
C THR A 340 56.44 -0.72 7.39
N ASP A 341 57.41 -1.59 7.10
CA ASP A 341 58.80 -1.21 6.85
C ASP A 341 59.26 -1.31 5.39
N GLY A 342 58.60 -2.10 4.55
CA GLY A 342 58.77 -2.16 3.11
C GLY A 342 59.72 -3.24 2.58
N ASP A 343 59.90 -4.39 3.25
CA ASP A 343 60.68 -5.52 2.70
C ASP A 343 59.89 -6.47 1.77
N GLY A 344 58.56 -6.53 1.91
CA GLY A 344 57.66 -7.32 1.07
C GLY A 344 57.01 -8.55 1.72
N TYR A 345 57.23 -8.79 3.02
CA TYR A 345 56.36 -9.60 3.89
C TYR A 345 55.49 -8.65 4.75
N GLY A 346 54.48 -9.18 5.47
CA GLY A 346 53.59 -8.36 6.30
C GLY A 346 53.02 -9.09 7.52
N ASP A 347 52.52 -8.32 8.49
CA ASP A 347 52.10 -8.81 9.82
C ASP A 347 50.88 -9.77 9.73
N PRO A 348 51.00 -11.05 10.15
CA PRO A 348 49.89 -12.01 10.14
C PRO A 348 48.68 -11.62 11.02
N ASP A 349 48.86 -10.77 12.04
CA ASP A 349 47.76 -10.25 12.87
C ASP A 349 47.13 -8.97 12.27
N ALA A 350 47.74 -8.33 11.26
CA ALA A 350 47.27 -7.11 10.58
C ALA A 350 46.52 -7.38 9.26
N LEU A 351 45.60 -8.35 9.28
CA LEU A 351 44.79 -8.72 8.10
C LEU A 351 43.84 -7.59 7.65
N SER A 352 43.92 -7.28 6.35
CA SER A 352 42.93 -6.55 5.56
C SER A 352 42.41 -7.42 4.40
N LEU A 353 41.22 -7.10 3.90
CA LEU A 353 40.66 -7.68 2.67
C LEU A 353 40.47 -6.56 1.64
N ALA A 354 40.78 -6.84 0.37
CA ALA A 354 40.60 -5.90 -0.75
C ALA A 354 40.69 -6.62 -2.10
N CYS A 355 40.18 -6.00 -3.17
CA CYS A 355 40.35 -6.48 -4.54
C CYS A 355 41.73 -6.12 -5.15
N GLU A 356 42.24 -4.91 -4.90
CA GLU A 356 43.64 -4.54 -5.17
C GLU A 356 44.46 -4.41 -3.86
N ALA A 357 45.77 -4.69 -3.95
CA ALA A 357 46.68 -4.59 -2.80
C ALA A 357 46.71 -3.17 -2.20
N PRO A 358 46.38 -2.98 -0.91
CA PRO A 358 46.45 -1.68 -0.27
C PRO A 358 47.85 -1.06 -0.29
N SER A 359 47.91 0.28 -0.24
CA SER A 359 49.18 1.02 -0.33
C SER A 359 50.03 0.87 0.94
N GLY A 360 50.88 -0.15 0.96
CA GLY A 360 51.69 -0.54 2.13
C GLY A 360 51.19 -1.84 2.76
N ALA A 361 50.62 -2.75 1.97
CA ALA A 361 50.25 -4.10 2.37
C ALA A 361 50.59 -5.11 1.26
N VAL A 362 50.85 -6.36 1.65
CA VAL A 362 51.29 -7.45 0.77
C VAL A 362 50.49 -8.73 1.01
N ALA A 363 50.56 -9.69 0.08
CA ALA A 363 49.81 -10.95 0.16
C ALA A 363 50.56 -12.10 0.87
N ASP A 364 51.79 -11.87 1.34
CA ASP A 364 52.59 -12.87 2.07
C ASP A 364 52.65 -12.48 3.55
N ASN A 365 52.11 -13.35 4.42
CA ASN A 365 51.75 -13.01 5.81
C ASN A 365 52.73 -13.59 6.84
N THR A 366 53.98 -13.74 6.43
CA THR A 366 54.97 -14.58 7.11
C THR A 366 56.01 -13.80 7.89
N ASP A 367 55.77 -12.50 8.11
CA ASP A 367 56.60 -11.66 8.97
C ASP A 367 56.41 -12.00 10.47
N CYS A 368 57.41 -11.67 11.30
CA CYS A 368 57.37 -11.87 12.75
C CYS A 368 57.78 -10.64 13.59
N ASP A 369 58.22 -9.53 12.99
CA ASP A 369 58.32 -8.19 13.61
C ASP A 369 58.31 -7.09 12.52
N ASP A 370 57.16 -6.88 11.87
CA ASP A 370 56.83 -5.92 10.77
C ASP A 370 57.29 -4.46 10.97
N ALA A 371 57.83 -4.13 12.14
CA ALA A 371 58.53 -2.89 12.40
C ALA A 371 60.03 -2.91 12.00
N VAL A 372 60.56 -4.03 11.51
CA VAL A 372 61.99 -4.33 11.34
C VAL A 372 62.33 -5.15 10.08
N ILE A 373 62.71 -4.42 9.01
CA ILE A 373 63.12 -4.79 7.61
C ILE A 373 64.21 -5.88 7.43
N ASN A 374 64.53 -6.62 8.49
CA ASN A 374 65.46 -7.74 8.53
C ASN A 374 64.99 -8.87 9.48
N ILE A 375 63.71 -8.91 9.84
CA ILE A 375 63.07 -9.94 10.69
C ILE A 375 61.93 -10.59 9.89
N ASN A 376 62.31 -11.32 8.84
CA ASN A 376 61.40 -11.86 7.82
C ASN A 376 61.97 -13.13 7.15
N PRO A 377 61.18 -13.98 6.49
CA PRO A 377 61.65 -15.22 5.83
C PRO A 377 62.62 -15.05 4.65
N GLY A 378 62.89 -13.83 4.19
CA GLY A 378 63.95 -13.51 3.23
C GLY A 378 65.28 -13.09 3.88
N ALA A 379 65.31 -12.85 5.19
CA ALA A 379 66.46 -12.36 5.92
C ALA A 379 67.55 -13.43 6.11
N ALA A 380 68.66 -13.02 6.71
CA ALA A 380 69.78 -13.89 7.02
C ALA A 380 70.05 -13.84 8.52
N GLU A 381 69.93 -15.00 9.16
CA GLU A 381 70.08 -15.19 10.61
C GLU A 381 71.34 -14.55 11.21
N ALA A 382 71.13 -13.77 12.27
CA ALA A 382 72.17 -13.14 13.05
C ALA A 382 72.02 -13.48 14.53
N CYS A 383 73.14 -13.78 15.18
CA CYS A 383 73.15 -14.21 16.57
C CYS A 383 72.99 -13.02 17.56
N ASP A 384 71.82 -12.39 17.61
CA ASP A 384 71.49 -11.21 18.43
C ASP A 384 70.45 -11.42 19.55
N GLY A 385 69.87 -12.62 19.65
CA GLY A 385 68.84 -13.02 20.62
C GLY A 385 67.41 -13.03 20.06
N LEU A 386 67.25 -12.88 18.75
CA LEU A 386 65.98 -12.91 18.02
C LEU A 386 65.94 -14.09 17.03
N ASP A 387 64.76 -14.31 16.47
CA ASP A 387 64.51 -15.12 15.29
C ASP A 387 64.39 -14.10 14.15
N ASN A 388 65.35 -14.05 13.22
CA ASN A 388 65.38 -13.07 12.13
C ASN A 388 64.78 -13.63 10.84
N ASN A 389 64.74 -14.96 10.66
CA ASN A 389 64.20 -15.61 9.47
C ASN A 389 62.74 -16.10 9.64
N CYS A 390 62.16 -15.92 10.83
CA CYS A 390 60.82 -16.33 11.21
C CYS A 390 60.54 -17.84 11.09
N ASP A 391 61.56 -18.71 11.16
CA ASP A 391 61.40 -20.17 11.11
C ASP A 391 61.10 -20.82 12.48
N GLY A 392 61.34 -20.09 13.57
CA GLY A 392 61.04 -20.46 14.94
C GLY A 392 62.24 -20.83 15.82
N ASP A 393 63.45 -20.96 15.27
CA ASP A 393 64.69 -21.21 16.03
C ASP A 393 65.55 -19.92 16.15
N ILE A 394 65.71 -19.42 17.39
CA ILE A 394 66.47 -18.20 17.72
C ILE A 394 68.00 -18.43 17.59
N ASP A 395 68.70 -17.46 17.00
CA ASP A 395 70.17 -17.42 16.84
C ASP A 395 70.78 -18.58 15.99
N ASP A 396 70.00 -19.24 15.12
CA ASP A 396 70.41 -20.44 14.35
C ASP A 396 71.60 -20.20 13.38
N GLY A 397 71.83 -18.93 13.00
CA GLY A 397 72.83 -18.50 12.03
C GLY A 397 74.32 -18.68 12.41
N VAL A 398 75.16 -18.23 11.47
CA VAL A 398 76.63 -18.40 11.36
C VAL A 398 77.34 -18.60 12.71
N LEU A 399 77.55 -19.87 13.04
CA LEU A 399 77.94 -20.37 14.37
C LEU A 399 79.25 -19.75 14.86
N GLY A 400 79.30 -19.32 16.12
CA GLY A 400 80.53 -18.87 16.81
C GLY A 400 81.22 -17.62 16.25
N SER A 401 80.68 -17.04 15.17
CA SER A 401 80.91 -15.63 14.84
C SER A 401 80.29 -14.72 15.90
N GLY A 402 79.16 -15.14 16.48
CA GLY A 402 78.40 -14.45 17.51
C GLY A 402 78.70 -14.89 18.95
N LEU A 403 77.93 -14.34 19.89
CA LEU A 403 77.93 -14.69 21.32
C LEU A 403 76.57 -15.14 21.86
N ALA A 404 75.49 -14.96 21.10
CA ALA A 404 74.19 -15.56 21.38
C ALA A 404 74.12 -17.00 20.83
N CYS A 405 74.75 -17.21 19.67
CA CYS A 405 75.23 -18.51 19.19
C CYS A 405 76.77 -18.62 19.35
N PRO A 406 77.29 -18.70 20.59
CA PRO A 406 78.71 -18.91 20.81
C PRO A 406 79.07 -20.34 20.38
N ALA A 407 80.26 -20.50 19.83
CA ALA A 407 80.85 -21.82 19.71
C ALA A 407 81.22 -22.38 21.10
N SER A 408 81.78 -23.59 21.11
CA SER A 408 82.47 -24.16 22.28
C SER A 408 83.92 -24.53 21.96
N SER A 409 84.29 -24.59 20.68
CA SER A 409 85.62 -24.83 20.17
C SER A 409 85.94 -23.95 18.95
N CYS A 410 87.22 -23.66 18.76
CA CYS A 410 87.76 -23.09 17.52
C CYS A 410 87.16 -23.70 16.25
N ALA A 411 87.08 -25.03 16.22
CA ALA A 411 86.77 -25.79 15.02
C ALA A 411 85.31 -25.65 14.59
N ASP A 412 84.43 -25.13 15.47
CA ASP A 412 83.01 -25.03 15.22
C ASP A 412 82.73 -23.98 14.12
N ILE A 413 83.59 -22.97 13.96
CA ILE A 413 83.43 -21.87 12.99
C ILE A 413 84.11 -22.18 11.66
N LEU A 414 85.16 -23.01 11.64
CA LEU A 414 85.63 -23.62 10.38
C LEU A 414 84.66 -24.73 9.89
N ALA A 415 83.85 -25.28 10.79
CA ALA A 415 82.77 -26.21 10.41
C ALA A 415 81.57 -25.46 9.80
N ASP A 416 81.17 -24.32 10.40
CA ASP A 416 80.14 -23.42 9.88
C ASP A 416 80.57 -22.77 8.53
N GLN A 417 81.78 -22.20 8.49
CA GLN A 417 82.36 -21.65 7.28
C GLN A 417 83.60 -22.45 6.86
N PRO A 418 83.52 -23.37 5.87
CA PRO A 418 84.67 -24.13 5.37
C PRO A 418 85.78 -23.29 4.70
N GLY A 419 85.57 -21.97 4.58
CA GLY A 419 86.55 -20.98 4.15
C GLY A 419 86.89 -19.94 5.23
N ALA A 420 86.55 -20.20 6.50
CA ALA A 420 86.93 -19.34 7.61
C ALA A 420 88.47 -19.25 7.72
N PRO A 421 89.02 -18.07 8.01
CA PRO A 421 90.46 -17.91 8.15
C PRO A 421 90.97 -18.49 9.48
N SER A 422 92.29 -18.69 9.58
CA SER A 422 92.97 -18.68 10.89
C SER A 422 92.64 -17.37 11.63
N GLY A 423 92.06 -17.43 12.82
CA GLY A 423 91.47 -16.28 13.50
C GLY A 423 90.98 -16.56 14.93
N ASP A 424 90.25 -15.60 15.49
CA ASP A 424 89.71 -15.65 16.86
C ASP A 424 88.21 -15.98 16.85
N TYR A 425 87.77 -16.81 17.79
CA TYR A 425 86.40 -17.33 17.85
C TYR A 425 85.80 -17.35 19.26
N ASN A 426 84.48 -17.14 19.37
CA ASN A 426 83.78 -16.92 20.63
C ASN A 426 83.31 -18.24 21.26
N LEU A 427 83.94 -18.69 22.36
CA LEU A 427 83.66 -20.01 22.95
C LEU A 427 83.00 -19.90 24.33
N GLU A 428 81.83 -20.48 24.58
CA GLU A 428 81.27 -20.45 25.96
C GLU A 428 82.12 -21.29 26.94
N HIS A 429 82.43 -20.71 28.10
CA HIS A 429 82.87 -21.48 29.26
C HIS A 429 82.44 -20.86 30.60
N ASP A 430 81.84 -21.65 31.50
CA ASP A 430 81.46 -21.23 32.86
C ASP A 430 80.61 -19.93 32.95
N GLY A 431 79.76 -19.66 31.95
CA GLY A 431 79.00 -18.40 31.84
C GLY A 431 79.87 -17.18 31.45
N VAL A 432 81.10 -17.44 31.02
CA VAL A 432 82.11 -16.49 30.54
C VAL A 432 82.51 -16.91 29.14
N VAL A 433 81.70 -16.50 28.15
CA VAL A 433 82.07 -16.64 26.74
C VAL A 433 83.43 -15.98 26.53
N SER A 434 84.38 -16.81 26.12
CA SER A 434 85.80 -16.54 26.10
C SER A 434 86.32 -16.69 24.68
N VAL A 435 86.84 -15.59 24.15
CA VAL A 435 87.47 -15.57 22.83
C VAL A 435 88.73 -16.42 22.86
N VAL A 436 88.89 -17.28 21.86
CA VAL A 436 90.00 -18.21 21.74
C VAL A 436 90.61 -18.14 20.34
N GLU A 437 91.93 -18.24 20.28
CA GLU A 437 92.76 -18.07 19.08
C GLU A 437 92.98 -19.42 18.37
N CYS A 438 92.76 -19.45 17.05
CA CYS A 438 92.49 -20.66 16.30
C CYS A 438 93.14 -20.64 14.91
N ASP A 439 94.15 -21.49 14.70
CA ASP A 439 94.86 -21.60 13.43
C ASP A 439 94.18 -22.69 12.56
N MET A 440 93.73 -22.29 11.38
CA MET A 440 92.97 -23.12 10.43
C MET A 440 93.79 -23.50 9.19
N ASP A 441 94.98 -22.92 9.01
CA ASP A 441 95.90 -23.19 7.89
C ASP A 441 96.91 -24.31 8.24
N GLU A 442 97.43 -24.34 9.47
CA GLU A 442 98.22 -25.45 10.04
C GLU A 442 97.50 -26.21 11.18
N GLY A 443 96.40 -25.68 11.75
CA GLY A 443 95.45 -26.47 12.56
C GLY A 443 95.59 -26.41 14.09
N CYS A 444 96.08 -25.31 14.67
CA CYS A 444 96.23 -25.15 16.13
C CYS A 444 94.90 -24.75 16.82
N ALA A 445 94.52 -25.15 18.04
CA ALA A 445 95.18 -25.69 19.24
C ALA A 445 95.47 -24.65 20.36
N VAL A 446 94.91 -24.93 21.56
CA VAL A 446 94.63 -23.99 22.69
C VAL A 446 95.07 -24.62 24.05
N VAL A 447 94.73 -24.09 25.26
CA VAL A 447 95.32 -24.49 26.58
C VAL A 447 94.36 -24.53 27.87
N VAL A 448 93.59 -25.64 28.14
CA VAL A 448 93.00 -26.32 29.37
C VAL A 448 93.23 -27.88 29.44
N ASN A 449 93.33 -28.57 30.61
CA ASN A 449 93.86 -29.98 30.72
C ASN A 449 93.57 -30.75 32.04
N GLU A 450 93.09 -32.01 31.95
CA GLU A 450 92.91 -32.96 33.08
C GLU A 450 93.19 -34.45 32.69
N ASP A 451 93.93 -35.18 33.55
CA ASP A 451 93.96 -36.63 33.94
C ASP A 451 93.53 -37.80 32.98
N PHE A 452 94.04 -39.06 33.01
CA PHE A 452 94.80 -39.82 34.02
C PHE A 452 95.68 -41.00 33.47
N GLU A 453 96.16 -41.89 34.36
CA GLU A 453 97.24 -42.91 34.25
C GLU A 453 96.99 -44.23 33.46
N SER A 454 98.08 -44.90 33.02
CA SER A 454 98.59 -46.15 33.66
C SER A 454 99.88 -46.73 33.03
N GLY A 455 100.74 -47.38 33.84
CA GLY A 455 101.75 -48.34 33.36
C GLY A 455 103.23 -47.91 33.29
N ALA A 456 103.75 -47.12 34.24
CA ALA A 456 105.13 -46.60 34.18
C ALA A 456 106.26 -47.65 34.33
N SER A 457 107.33 -47.54 33.52
CA SER A 457 108.67 -48.08 33.87
C SER A 457 109.89 -47.37 33.24
N SER A 458 109.87 -46.05 33.06
CA SER A 458 111.11 -45.25 33.11
C SER A 458 110.85 -43.95 33.88
N ALA A 459 111.80 -43.54 34.73
CA ALA A 459 111.57 -42.52 35.75
C ALA A 459 112.06 -41.14 35.30
N TRP A 460 111.12 -40.29 34.88
CA TRP A 460 111.29 -38.84 34.78
C TRP A 460 109.95 -38.17 35.06
N SER A 461 109.99 -36.96 35.63
CA SER A 461 108.81 -36.18 35.98
C SER A 461 108.96 -34.77 35.41
N LEU A 462 108.08 -34.42 34.47
CA LEU A 462 107.78 -33.03 34.19
C LEU A 462 106.28 -32.84 34.34
N THR A 463 105.87 -32.49 35.56
CA THR A 463 104.60 -31.80 35.75
C THR A 463 104.69 -30.50 34.96
N THR A 464 103.84 -30.31 33.95
CA THR A 464 102.75 -29.32 33.96
C THR A 464 102.14 -29.14 32.55
N THR A 465 100.92 -29.65 32.35
CA THR A 465 99.71 -28.87 31.99
C THR A 465 99.93 -27.68 30.99
N THR A 466 99.33 -27.64 29.77
CA THR A 466 97.86 -27.70 29.47
C THR A 466 97.43 -27.75 27.91
N ASN A 467 96.15 -27.96 27.46
CA ASN A 467 95.68 -28.41 26.07
C ASN A 467 94.45 -27.71 25.37
N CYS A 468 93.93 -28.10 24.19
CA CYS A 468 92.90 -27.30 23.48
C CYS A 468 91.51 -27.06 24.18
N GLY A 469 91.15 -25.80 24.51
CA GLY A 469 89.79 -25.35 24.89
C GLY A 469 89.75 -24.03 25.72
N ALA A 470 88.53 -23.52 25.98
CA ALA A 470 88.03 -22.70 27.12
C ALA A 470 88.98 -21.90 28.07
N PHE A 471 88.54 -20.75 28.62
CA PHE A 471 89.35 -19.98 29.59
C PHE A 471 89.39 -20.57 31.02
N SER A 472 90.52 -20.38 31.72
CA SER A 472 90.77 -20.97 33.05
C SER A 472 90.30 -20.09 34.22
N THR A 473 90.09 -20.59 35.45
CA THR A 473 91.18 -21.07 36.32
C THR A 473 90.68 -21.82 37.57
N ILE A 474 91.15 -23.06 37.79
CA ILE A 474 91.01 -23.80 39.05
C ILE A 474 92.39 -23.97 39.73
N LEU A 475 92.42 -24.07 41.06
CA LEU A 475 93.62 -24.08 41.92
C LEU A 475 94.53 -25.32 41.73
N GLY A 476 95.28 -25.34 40.62
CA GLY A 476 96.28 -26.36 40.31
C GLY A 476 97.50 -25.82 39.56
N GLY A 477 97.29 -24.83 38.68
CA GLY A 477 98.36 -23.93 38.20
C GLY A 477 98.29 -23.51 36.73
N TYR A 478 97.59 -24.26 35.88
CA TYR A 478 97.53 -24.00 34.44
C TYR A 478 96.15 -24.45 33.89
N GLY A 479 95.59 -23.81 32.86
CA GLY A 479 96.35 -23.00 31.91
C GLY A 479 95.70 -21.75 31.35
N ILE A 480 96.53 -20.70 31.32
CA ILE A 480 97.02 -20.15 30.04
C ILE A 480 98.21 -21.07 29.59
N ILE A 481 99.08 -20.82 28.61
CA ILE A 481 99.88 -19.62 28.33
C ILE A 481 100.55 -19.82 26.97
N ALA A 482 100.66 -18.77 26.17
CA ALA A 482 101.50 -18.79 24.97
C ALA A 482 102.99 -19.02 25.33
N GLY A 483 103.66 -19.90 24.56
CA GLY A 483 105.13 -20.04 24.58
C GLY A 483 105.69 -21.40 25.00
N GLY A 484 105.50 -22.44 24.17
CA GLY A 484 106.17 -23.74 24.34
C GLY A 484 106.10 -24.61 23.07
N THR A 485 107.15 -25.38 22.79
CA THR A 485 107.22 -26.27 21.61
C THR A 485 106.75 -27.69 21.94
N LEU A 486 105.97 -28.29 21.05
CA LEU A 486 105.49 -29.67 21.18
C LEU A 486 106.66 -30.68 21.15
N THR A 487 106.71 -31.61 22.11
CA THR A 487 107.64 -32.76 22.08
C THR A 487 107.00 -33.96 22.78
N ALA A 488 106.88 -35.08 22.06
CA ALA A 488 106.46 -36.37 22.62
C ALA A 488 107.67 -37.28 22.87
N THR A 489 107.71 -37.99 23.99
CA THR A 489 108.81 -38.93 24.32
C THR A 489 108.25 -40.26 24.82
N TRP A 490 108.47 -41.33 24.06
CA TRP A 490 107.93 -42.68 24.31
C TRP A 490 109.06 -43.67 24.62
N ASP A 491 109.01 -44.33 25.78
CA ASP A 491 109.79 -45.53 26.15
C ASP A 491 109.09 -46.17 27.39
N VAL A 492 109.00 -47.49 27.60
CA VAL A 492 109.94 -48.56 27.19
C VAL A 492 109.24 -49.91 26.88
N SER A 493 109.80 -50.62 25.90
CA SER A 493 109.90 -52.10 25.78
C SER A 493 108.76 -53.04 26.26
N ALA A 494 108.00 -53.60 25.30
CA ALA A 494 107.49 -54.97 25.38
C ALA A 494 107.33 -55.62 23.99
N THR A 495 107.68 -56.91 23.87
CA THR A 495 107.32 -57.74 22.70
C THR A 495 106.84 -59.12 23.19
N PRO A 496 105.92 -59.83 22.50
CA PRO A 496 105.03 -59.39 21.40
C PRO A 496 103.54 -59.79 21.57
N THR A 497 102.61 -58.99 21.00
CA THR A 497 101.26 -59.38 20.49
C THR A 497 100.21 -59.96 21.48
N PRO A 498 98.91 -59.57 21.42
CA PRO A 498 98.10 -59.66 20.19
C PRO A 498 97.10 -58.50 19.91
N ARG A 499 96.34 -58.68 18.81
CA ARG A 499 95.17 -57.92 18.32
C ARG A 499 93.98 -57.98 19.32
N PRO A 500 92.90 -57.14 19.25
CA PRO A 500 92.26 -56.69 17.99
C PRO A 500 91.43 -55.38 17.96
N TRP A 501 90.74 -55.19 16.82
CA TRP A 501 89.59 -54.31 16.50
C TRP A 501 89.84 -52.81 16.23
N SER A 502 89.42 -52.40 15.04
CA SER A 502 89.14 -51.01 14.60
C SER A 502 88.03 -51.07 13.54
N PRO A 503 86.97 -50.26 13.59
CA PRO A 503 85.92 -50.24 12.58
C PRO A 503 85.99 -49.00 11.66
N TRP A 504 85.91 -49.22 10.34
CA TRP A 504 85.71 -48.20 9.27
C TRP A 504 86.86 -47.18 9.05
N ARG A 505 87.15 -46.69 7.83
CA ARG A 505 86.88 -47.23 6.48
C ARG A 505 88.03 -46.85 5.52
N THR A 506 88.07 -47.47 4.35
CA THR A 506 89.11 -47.32 3.32
C THR A 506 88.87 -46.17 2.35
N SER A 507 89.94 -45.59 1.83
CA SER A 507 90.15 -45.53 0.37
C SER A 507 91.61 -45.86 0.05
N SER A 508 91.85 -46.59 -1.06
CA SER A 508 93.21 -46.97 -1.47
C SER A 508 93.23 -47.43 -2.92
N SER A 509 94.14 -46.88 -3.74
CA SER A 509 94.59 -47.55 -4.96
C SER A 509 96.00 -47.12 -5.34
N THR A 510 96.92 -48.07 -5.41
CA THR A 510 98.22 -47.91 -6.07
C THR A 510 98.72 -49.29 -6.49
N LEU A 511 99.06 -49.46 -7.77
CA LEU A 511 99.57 -50.72 -8.31
C LEU A 511 100.59 -50.42 -9.42
N GLY A 512 101.74 -51.08 -9.38
CA GLY A 512 102.98 -50.52 -9.91
C GLY A 512 103.45 -50.98 -11.30
N THR A 513 104.03 -50.01 -12.02
CA THR A 513 105.31 -50.09 -12.75
C THR A 513 105.59 -51.20 -13.80
N ALA A 514 105.56 -50.79 -15.07
CA ALA A 514 106.41 -51.32 -16.15
C ALA A 514 107.27 -50.18 -16.77
N ARG A 515 108.30 -50.47 -17.59
CA ARG A 515 109.39 -49.52 -17.92
C ARG A 515 109.52 -49.11 -19.41
N ARG A 516 109.41 -47.79 -19.68
CA ARG A 516 110.24 -46.93 -20.59
C ARG A 516 110.32 -47.26 -22.12
N PRO A 517 110.87 -46.37 -23.00
CA PRO A 517 111.32 -44.96 -22.81
C PRO A 517 111.01 -43.90 -23.93
N ALA A 518 110.84 -42.62 -23.51
CA ALA A 518 111.32 -41.37 -24.19
C ALA A 518 110.79 -41.03 -25.62
N PRO A 519 111.13 -39.87 -26.25
CA PRO A 519 111.85 -38.65 -25.81
C PRO A 519 111.00 -37.35 -25.94
N PRO A 520 111.53 -36.12 -25.81
CA PRO A 520 112.85 -35.68 -25.34
C PRO A 520 112.88 -35.08 -23.93
#